data_AF-A0A936CP07-F1
#
_entry.id   AF-A0A936CP07-F1
#
_cell.length_a   1.000
_cell.length_b   1.000
_cell.length_c   1.000
_cell.angle_alpha   90.00
_cell.angle_beta   90.00
_cell.angle_gamma   90.00
#
_symmetry.space_group_name_H-M   'P 1'
#
loop_
_entity.id
_entity.type
_entity.pdbx_description
1 polymer ?
#
loop_
_entity_poly.entity_id
_entity_poly.type
_entity_poly.pdbx_seq_one_letter_code
_entity_poly.pdbx_strand_id
1 'polypeptide(L)'
;MAVLSVKEAVELGERYEIAPSQRLPAFDSGMAEAYAATDRVDASRKVIALISPGHLAIRGLAIAPTRNAAGAYLMWPLASGIVDWPVGVEGNDVLWGRRPAFIYSIPTGERLMGANGQIPQMSESQLIKSFIQPAIQMLRDLILIGCPHRAIRPQNIYFQNGNSGDLMFGDCLASPPGTGQPASCETVDNAISDPVGRGVGSVADDLYAIGATAIMLFLGRDPVANLSDEQIINAKINMGSFSTLAGGENWLRAWPNCSAACSATRSPIAGRSSSSKAG
;
A
#
# COMPACT_ATOMS: atom_id res chain seq x y z
N MET A 1 -16.56 9.34 -5.50
CA MET A 1 -16.96 10.71 -5.11
C MET A 1 -17.03 11.56 -6.37
N ALA A 2 -18.00 12.46 -6.47
CA ALA A 2 -18.12 13.38 -7.60
C ALA A 2 -16.87 14.26 -7.70
N VAL A 3 -16.35 14.49 -8.91
CA VAL A 3 -15.25 15.45 -9.13
C VAL A 3 -15.81 16.82 -8.79
N LEU A 4 -15.39 17.38 -7.65
CA LEU A 4 -15.76 18.73 -7.25
C LEU A 4 -15.11 19.69 -8.25
N SER A 5 -15.93 20.44 -8.99
CA SER A 5 -15.46 21.40 -10.00
C SER A 5 -15.01 22.72 -9.35
N VAL A 6 -14.24 22.65 -8.28
CA VAL A 6 -13.64 23.82 -7.64
C VAL A 6 -12.42 24.21 -8.47
N LYS A 7 -12.51 25.38 -9.11
CA LYS A 7 -11.44 25.92 -9.95
C LYS A 7 -10.37 26.68 -9.17
N GLU A 8 -10.70 27.12 -7.96
CA GLU A 8 -9.79 27.84 -7.09
C GLU A 8 -8.69 26.91 -6.58
N ALA A 9 -7.44 27.38 -6.64
CA ALA A 9 -6.30 26.64 -6.14
C ALA A 9 -6.28 26.70 -4.60
N VAL A 10 -5.90 25.58 -3.98
CA VAL A 10 -5.71 25.48 -2.54
C VAL A 10 -4.22 25.63 -2.24
N GLU A 11 -3.86 26.55 -1.36
CA GLU A 11 -2.46 26.81 -1.01
C GLU A 11 -1.98 25.95 0.16
N LEU A 12 -0.73 25.50 0.08
CA LEU A 12 0.00 24.89 1.20
C LEU A 12 1.31 25.65 1.45
N GLY A 13 1.39 26.29 2.62
CA GLY A 13 2.61 26.95 3.10
C GLY A 13 3.10 28.07 2.19
N GLU A 14 2.19 28.81 1.54
CA GLU A 14 2.44 29.94 0.62
C GLU A 14 3.31 29.63 -0.62
N ARG A 15 3.80 28.40 -0.74
CA ARG A 15 4.70 27.96 -1.82
C ARG A 15 4.02 27.06 -2.83
N TYR A 16 3.13 26.18 -2.38
CA TYR A 16 2.53 25.18 -3.27
C TYR A 16 1.07 25.49 -3.51
N GLU A 17 0.67 25.49 -4.78
CA GLU A 17 -0.72 25.61 -5.21
C GLU A 17 -1.20 24.25 -5.68
N ILE A 18 -2.31 23.77 -5.12
CA ILE A 18 -2.93 22.48 -5.44
C ILE A 18 -4.21 22.76 -6.21
N ALA A 19 -4.42 22.08 -7.33
CA ALA A 19 -5.62 22.24 -8.17
C ALA A 19 -6.66 21.14 -7.86
N PRO A 20 -7.76 21.42 -7.11
CA PRO A 20 -8.72 20.40 -6.72
C PRO A 20 -9.49 19.78 -7.91
N SER A 21 -9.58 20.50 -9.02
CA SER A 21 -10.24 20.03 -10.25
C SER A 21 -9.35 19.16 -11.14
N GLN A 22 -8.05 19.04 -10.84
CA GLN A 22 -7.09 18.30 -11.66
C GLN A 22 -6.60 17.04 -10.94
N ARG A 23 -7.44 16.00 -10.92
CA ARG A 23 -7.11 14.71 -10.30
C ARG A 23 -6.11 13.92 -11.13
N LEU A 24 -5.20 13.21 -10.47
CA LEU A 24 -4.17 12.38 -11.09
C LEU A 24 -4.19 10.94 -10.56
N PRO A 25 -5.21 10.12 -10.89
CA PRO A 25 -5.38 8.77 -10.31
C PRO A 25 -4.17 7.84 -10.47
N ALA A 26 -3.35 8.06 -11.51
CA ALA A 26 -2.12 7.31 -11.74
C ALA A 26 -1.07 7.47 -10.62
N PHE A 27 -1.22 8.48 -9.76
CA PHE A 27 -0.33 8.73 -8.61
C PHE A 27 -1.02 8.52 -7.25
N ASP A 28 -2.27 8.06 -7.23
CA ASP A 28 -2.96 7.71 -5.98
C ASP A 28 -2.11 6.69 -5.18
N SER A 29 -2.13 6.83 -3.85
CA SER A 29 -1.35 6.00 -2.93
C SER A 29 -2.20 5.58 -1.74
N GLY A 30 -2.59 4.31 -1.71
CA GLY A 30 -3.47 3.78 -0.67
C GLY A 30 -4.83 4.45 -0.74
N MET A 31 -5.21 5.13 0.35
CA MET A 31 -6.45 5.91 0.45
C MET A 31 -6.26 7.40 0.12
N ALA A 32 -5.03 7.83 -0.16
CA ALA A 32 -4.70 9.21 -0.50
C ALA A 32 -4.86 9.45 -2.01
N GLU A 33 -5.50 10.56 -2.32
CA GLU A 33 -5.86 10.95 -3.68
C GLU A 33 -4.87 11.98 -4.22
N ALA A 34 -4.39 11.77 -5.44
CA ALA A 34 -3.39 12.63 -6.06
C ALA A 34 -4.03 13.73 -6.90
N TYR A 35 -3.49 14.95 -6.80
CA TYR A 35 -3.91 16.13 -7.53
C TYR A 35 -2.69 16.86 -8.11
N ALA A 36 -2.90 17.57 -9.22
CA ALA A 36 -1.89 18.42 -9.80
C ALA A 36 -1.54 19.55 -8.82
N ALA A 37 -0.25 19.85 -8.70
CA ALA A 37 0.24 20.94 -7.88
C ALA A 37 1.38 21.69 -8.58
N THR A 38 1.59 22.94 -8.20
CA THR A 38 2.66 23.80 -8.73
C THR A 38 3.50 24.33 -7.59
N ASP A 39 4.83 24.31 -7.76
CA ASP A 39 5.77 25.00 -6.88
C ASP A 39 5.94 26.45 -7.37
N ARG A 40 5.44 27.42 -6.60
CA ARG A 40 5.48 28.86 -6.97
C ARG A 40 6.90 29.42 -6.92
N VAL A 41 7.81 28.78 -6.19
CA VAL A 41 9.20 29.23 -6.04
C VAL A 41 10.07 28.61 -7.13
N ASP A 42 9.86 27.33 -7.45
CA ASP A 42 10.60 26.60 -8.48
C ASP A 42 9.64 25.95 -9.48
N ALA A 43 9.11 26.75 -10.42
CA ALA A 43 8.15 26.30 -11.42
C ALA A 43 8.71 25.20 -12.37
N SER A 44 10.03 25.00 -12.41
CA SER A 44 10.65 23.93 -13.20
C SER A 44 10.48 22.55 -12.55
N ARG A 45 10.26 22.51 -11.23
CA ARG A 45 10.08 21.28 -10.47
C ARG A 45 8.65 20.78 -10.58
N LYS A 46 8.49 19.63 -11.21
CA LYS A 46 7.20 18.95 -11.31
C LYS A 46 6.84 18.29 -9.98
N VAL A 47 5.70 18.71 -9.41
CA VAL A 47 5.21 18.22 -8.12
C VAL A 47 3.76 17.73 -8.23
N ILE A 48 3.38 16.88 -7.27
CA ILE A 48 2.01 16.40 -7.06
C ILE A 48 1.64 16.57 -5.60
N ALA A 49 0.34 16.69 -5.34
CA ALA A 49 -0.19 16.69 -3.98
C ALA A 49 -0.94 15.37 -3.73
N LEU A 50 -0.63 14.68 -2.63
CA LEU A 50 -1.45 13.62 -2.07
C LEU A 50 -2.32 14.20 -0.97
N ILE A 51 -3.64 14.08 -1.12
CA ILE A 51 -4.64 14.51 -0.16
C ILE A 51 -5.17 13.29 0.59
N SER A 52 -4.95 13.28 1.90
CA SER A 52 -5.32 12.16 2.75
C SER A 52 -6.81 12.16 3.10
N PRO A 53 -7.40 10.98 3.39
CA PRO A 53 -8.77 10.90 3.89
C PRO A 53 -8.88 11.57 5.27
N GLY A 54 -9.68 12.62 5.41
CA GLY A 54 -9.77 13.32 6.70
C GLY A 54 -10.72 12.71 7.73
N HIS A 55 -11.29 11.52 7.45
CA HIS A 55 -12.03 10.74 8.44
C HIS A 55 -11.15 9.65 9.11
N LEU A 56 -9.88 9.55 8.70
CA LEU A 56 -8.92 8.57 9.23
C LEU A 56 -7.72 9.28 9.83
N ALA A 57 -7.20 8.72 10.92
CA ALA A 57 -5.95 9.19 11.51
C ALA A 57 -4.78 8.75 10.63
N ILE A 58 -3.92 9.72 10.26
CA ILE A 58 -2.66 9.45 9.59
C ILE A 58 -1.50 9.90 10.45
N ARG A 59 -0.38 9.17 10.38
CA ARG A 59 0.87 9.51 11.08
C ARG A 59 1.73 10.53 10.31
N GLY A 60 1.45 10.72 9.03
CA GLY A 60 2.33 11.41 8.10
C GLY A 60 2.67 12.84 8.50
N LEU A 61 1.71 13.61 9.05
CA LEU A 61 1.93 15.01 9.40
C LEU A 61 2.95 15.23 10.51
N ALA A 62 3.02 14.33 11.48
CA ALA A 62 3.98 14.42 12.57
C ALA A 62 5.38 13.95 12.13
N ILE A 63 5.43 13.01 11.16
CA ILE A 63 6.66 12.33 10.75
C ILE A 63 7.35 13.06 9.60
N ALA A 64 6.61 13.55 8.61
CA ALA A 64 7.17 14.20 7.42
C ALA A 64 8.18 15.32 7.73
N PRO A 65 7.95 16.22 8.72
CA PRO A 65 8.89 17.29 9.04
C PRO A 65 10.18 16.83 9.75
N THR A 66 10.22 15.60 10.27
CA THR A 66 11.37 15.09 11.04
C THR A 66 12.58 14.74 10.18
N ARG A 67 12.39 14.69 8.85
CA ARG A 67 13.42 14.30 7.89
C ARG A 67 13.32 15.20 6.66
N ASN A 68 14.47 15.56 6.10
CA ASN A 68 14.52 16.20 4.80
C ASN A 68 14.25 15.18 3.69
N ALA A 69 13.73 15.64 2.55
CA ALA A 69 13.39 14.77 1.43
C ALA A 69 14.60 14.06 0.75
N ALA A 70 15.82 14.29 1.22
CA ALA A 70 17.02 13.65 0.72
C ALA A 70 17.12 12.21 1.26
N GLY A 71 16.74 11.23 0.45
CA GLY A 71 16.88 9.81 0.74
C GLY A 71 17.02 8.99 -0.53
N ALA A 72 18.05 8.16 -0.63
CA ALA A 72 18.43 7.49 -1.88
C ALA A 72 17.41 6.45 -2.38
N TYR A 73 16.44 6.03 -1.56
CA TYR A 73 15.52 4.94 -1.91
C TYR A 73 14.08 5.17 -1.45
N LEU A 74 13.70 6.33 -0.91
CA LEU A 74 12.35 6.56 -0.41
C LEU A 74 11.82 7.89 -0.91
N MET A 75 10.64 7.85 -1.52
CA MET A 75 9.85 9.04 -1.82
C MET A 75 9.43 9.68 -0.50
N TRP A 76 9.96 10.88 -0.25
CA TRP A 76 9.65 11.66 0.95
C TRP A 76 9.04 13.01 0.56
N PRO A 77 8.04 13.51 1.29
CA PRO A 77 7.37 14.74 0.91
C PRO A 77 8.31 15.94 1.02
N LEU A 78 8.22 16.83 0.03
CA LEU A 78 8.87 18.15 0.01
C LEU A 78 8.23 19.12 1.02
N ALA A 79 6.92 18.95 1.25
CA ALA A 79 6.15 19.70 2.23
C ALA A 79 4.94 18.89 2.68
N SER A 80 4.45 19.19 3.87
CA SER A 80 3.23 18.58 4.41
C SER A 80 2.53 19.55 5.34
N GLY A 81 1.20 19.51 5.38
CA GLY A 81 0.42 20.33 6.30
C GLY A 81 -1.08 20.06 6.19
N ILE A 82 -1.87 20.84 6.91
CA ILE A 82 -3.32 20.80 6.80
C ILE A 82 -3.77 21.91 5.85
N VAL A 83 -4.63 21.56 4.91
CA VAL A 83 -5.28 22.50 3.99
C VAL A 83 -6.80 22.49 4.18
N ASP A 84 -7.44 23.59 3.84
CA ASP A 84 -8.90 23.64 3.67
C ASP A 84 -9.23 23.07 2.28
N TRP A 85 -9.87 21.92 2.26
CA TRP A 85 -10.08 21.13 1.04
C TRP A 85 -11.57 21.03 0.73
N PRO A 86 -11.98 21.13 -0.55
CA PRO A 86 -13.37 20.92 -0.92
C PRO A 86 -13.74 19.44 -0.73
N VAL A 87 -14.78 19.16 0.06
CA VAL A 87 -15.24 17.81 0.39
C VAL A 87 -16.63 17.48 -0.15
N GLY A 88 -17.37 18.48 -0.62
CA GLY A 88 -18.72 18.32 -1.16
C GLY A 88 -19.24 19.61 -1.78
N VAL A 89 -20.40 19.52 -2.41
CA VAL A 89 -21.23 20.68 -2.78
C VAL A 89 -22.61 20.45 -2.16
N GLU A 90 -23.13 21.45 -1.47
CA GLU A 90 -24.50 21.48 -0.96
C GLU A 90 -25.25 22.63 -1.64
N GLY A 91 -26.13 22.30 -2.58
CA GLY A 91 -26.75 23.30 -3.46
C GLY A 91 -25.71 23.98 -4.37
N ASN A 92 -25.47 25.27 -4.16
CA ASN A 92 -24.45 26.06 -4.87
C ASN A 92 -23.17 26.30 -4.03
N ASP A 93 -23.16 25.90 -2.76
CA ASP A 93 -22.07 26.19 -1.85
C ASP A 93 -21.09 25.02 -1.78
N VAL A 94 -19.79 25.34 -1.76
CA VAL A 94 -18.73 24.35 -1.57
C VAL A 94 -18.62 24.05 -0.08
N LEU A 95 -18.72 22.77 0.27
CA LEU A 95 -18.42 22.30 1.62
C LEU A 95 -16.91 22.13 1.76
N TRP A 96 -16.34 22.82 2.75
CA TRP A 96 -14.91 22.78 3.05
C TRP A 96 -14.65 21.90 4.27
N GLY A 97 -13.54 21.16 4.21
CA GLY A 97 -13.08 20.32 5.31
C GLY A 97 -11.57 20.33 5.43
N ARG A 98 -11.06 20.20 6.65
CA ARG A 98 -9.62 20.09 6.89
C ARG A 98 -9.13 18.74 6.37
N ARG A 99 -8.08 18.78 5.54
CA ARG A 99 -7.41 17.57 5.02
C ARG A 99 -5.90 17.70 5.16
N PRO A 100 -5.21 16.63 5.60
CA PRO A 100 -3.77 16.55 5.42
C PRO A 100 -3.41 16.51 3.94
N ALA A 101 -2.38 17.28 3.59
CA ALA A 101 -1.81 17.33 2.25
C ALA A 101 -0.30 17.10 2.32
N PHE A 102 0.23 16.37 1.34
CA PHE A 102 1.64 16.06 1.18
C PHE A 102 2.08 16.38 -0.24
N ILE A 103 3.13 17.18 -0.40
CA ILE A 103 3.69 17.53 -1.70
C ILE A 103 4.87 16.64 -2.00
N TYR A 104 4.86 15.97 -3.14
CA TYR A 104 5.94 15.11 -3.62
C TYR A 104 6.47 15.59 -4.95
N SER A 105 7.77 15.39 -5.20
CA SER A 105 8.29 15.42 -6.57
C SER A 105 7.72 14.25 -7.37
N ILE A 106 7.34 14.48 -8.62
CA ILE A 106 6.92 13.40 -9.51
C ILE A 106 8.11 12.47 -9.77
N PRO A 107 8.00 11.15 -9.56
CA PRO A 107 9.00 10.18 -10.00
C PRO A 107 9.32 10.35 -11.48
N THR A 108 10.61 10.41 -11.80
CA THR A 108 11.09 10.48 -13.18
C THR A 108 11.09 9.14 -13.89
N GLY A 109 11.01 8.03 -13.16
CA GLY A 109 10.81 6.68 -13.71
C GLY A 109 9.39 6.16 -13.53
N GLU A 110 9.11 5.06 -14.23
CA GLU A 110 7.83 4.37 -14.22
C GLU A 110 7.60 3.60 -12.91
N ARG A 111 6.34 3.26 -12.63
CA ARG A 111 5.99 2.31 -11.57
C ARG A 111 6.59 0.94 -11.88
N LEU A 112 7.10 0.26 -10.86
CA LEU A 112 7.70 -1.07 -10.97
C LEU A 112 6.68 -2.08 -11.50
N MET A 113 5.43 -2.02 -10.99
CA MET A 113 4.31 -2.68 -11.65
C MET A 113 3.70 -1.74 -12.69
N GLY A 114 3.78 -2.14 -13.96
CA GLY A 114 3.18 -1.39 -15.06
C GLY A 114 1.65 -1.36 -14.99
N ALA A 115 1.02 -0.49 -15.78
CA ALA A 115 -0.44 -0.30 -15.79
C ALA A 115 -1.24 -1.59 -16.09
N ASN A 116 -0.62 -2.53 -16.82
CA ASN A 116 -1.22 -3.83 -17.15
C ASN A 116 -1.01 -4.90 -16.07
N GLY A 117 -0.46 -4.54 -14.91
CA GLY A 117 -0.14 -5.48 -13.82
C GLY A 117 1.15 -6.29 -14.03
N GLN A 118 1.93 -5.99 -15.07
CA GLN A 118 3.18 -6.68 -15.35
C GLN A 118 4.26 -6.30 -14.32
N ILE A 119 4.97 -7.30 -13.81
CA ILE A 119 6.10 -7.14 -12.90
C ILE A 119 7.37 -7.57 -13.64
N PRO A 120 8.44 -6.77 -13.67
CA PRO A 120 9.68 -7.16 -14.32
C PRO A 120 10.33 -8.34 -13.58
N GLN A 121 10.78 -9.34 -14.32
CA GLN A 121 11.57 -10.43 -13.75
C GLN A 121 13.01 -9.96 -13.50
N MET A 122 13.54 -10.26 -12.31
CA MET A 122 14.92 -9.97 -11.94
C MET A 122 15.72 -11.25 -11.76
N SER A 123 16.96 -11.27 -12.26
CA SER A 123 17.94 -12.28 -11.85
C SER A 123 18.27 -12.14 -10.37
N GLU A 124 18.80 -13.20 -9.75
CA GLU A 124 19.20 -13.17 -8.33
C GLU A 124 20.17 -12.02 -8.01
N SER A 125 21.15 -11.78 -8.89
CA SER A 125 22.11 -10.68 -8.75
C SER A 125 21.44 -9.31 -8.79
N GLN A 126 20.47 -9.11 -9.70
CA GLN A 126 19.68 -7.88 -9.77
C GLN A 126 18.78 -7.73 -8.55
N LEU A 127 18.13 -8.81 -8.12
CA LEU A 127 17.25 -8.80 -6.95
C LEU A 127 18.00 -8.37 -5.69
N ILE A 128 19.21 -8.89 -5.48
CA ILE A 128 20.06 -8.52 -4.34
C ILE A 128 20.47 -7.05 -4.42
N LYS A 129 21.04 -6.62 -5.55
CA LYS A 129 21.66 -5.30 -5.69
C LYS A 129 20.64 -4.17 -5.87
N SER A 130 19.62 -4.39 -6.69
CA SER A 130 18.67 -3.35 -7.09
C SER A 130 17.41 -3.29 -6.23
N PHE A 131 17.08 -4.36 -5.49
CA PHE A 131 15.89 -4.39 -4.62
C PHE A 131 16.24 -4.61 -3.15
N ILE A 132 16.84 -5.75 -2.77
CA ILE A 132 17.02 -6.13 -1.36
C ILE A 132 17.93 -5.12 -0.63
N GLN A 133 19.10 -4.80 -1.18
CA GLN A 133 20.03 -3.85 -0.54
C GLN A 133 19.39 -2.45 -0.36
N PRO A 134 18.79 -1.83 -1.39
CA PRO A 134 18.00 -0.61 -1.25
C PRO A 134 16.88 -0.69 -0.21
N ALA A 135 16.12 -1.80 -0.19
CA ALA A 135 15.02 -1.99 0.76
C ALA A 135 15.52 -2.01 2.21
N ILE A 136 16.61 -2.73 2.48
CA ILE A 136 17.20 -2.79 3.81
C ILE A 136 17.77 -1.42 4.22
N GLN A 137 18.37 -0.67 3.30
CA GLN A 137 18.85 0.68 3.61
C GLN A 137 17.68 1.62 3.93
N MET A 138 16.60 1.59 3.15
CA MET A 138 15.38 2.34 3.44
C MET A 138 14.80 1.96 4.82
N LEU A 139 14.74 0.67 5.17
CA LEU A 139 14.25 0.25 6.48
C LEU A 139 15.10 0.78 7.62
N ARG A 140 16.43 0.80 7.48
CA ARG A 140 17.33 1.38 8.48
C ARG A 140 17.02 2.86 8.71
N ASP A 141 16.82 3.62 7.63
CA ASP A 141 16.46 5.03 7.73
C ASP A 141 15.13 5.23 8.46
N LEU A 142 14.13 4.39 8.15
CA LEU A 142 12.80 4.45 8.75
C LEU A 142 12.76 4.02 10.22
N ILE A 143 13.61 3.07 10.61
CA ILE A 143 13.77 2.64 12.00
C ILE A 143 14.24 3.80 12.88
N LEU A 144 15.16 4.65 12.38
CA LEU A 144 15.70 5.78 13.14
C LEU A 144 14.64 6.81 13.55
N ILE A 145 13.56 6.92 12.76
CA ILE A 145 12.42 7.80 13.04
C ILE A 145 11.20 7.06 13.59
N GLY A 146 11.33 5.76 13.89
CA GLY A 146 10.25 4.94 14.45
C GLY A 146 9.04 4.76 13.53
N CYS A 147 9.22 4.80 12.21
CA CYS A 147 8.13 4.78 11.24
C CYS A 147 8.24 3.57 10.29
N PRO A 148 7.62 2.41 10.60
CA PRO A 148 7.61 1.28 9.66
C PRO A 148 6.89 1.67 8.36
N HIS A 149 7.36 1.24 7.20
CA HIS A 149 6.84 1.67 5.90
C HIS A 149 5.38 1.26 5.68
N ARG A 150 5.03 0.00 5.95
CA ARG A 150 3.66 -0.56 5.87
C ARG A 150 2.96 -0.34 4.53
N ALA A 151 3.74 -0.22 3.46
CA ALA A 151 3.24 0.04 2.10
C ALA A 151 4.21 -0.47 1.02
N ILE A 152 5.03 -1.48 1.36
CA ILE A 152 5.99 -2.09 0.43
C ILE A 152 5.26 -3.12 -0.43
N ARG A 153 5.09 -2.79 -1.70
CA ARG A 153 4.43 -3.64 -2.71
C ARG A 153 4.84 -3.18 -4.12
N PRO A 154 4.77 -4.04 -5.14
CA PRO A 154 5.16 -3.65 -6.50
C PRO A 154 4.47 -2.38 -7.05
N GLN A 155 3.23 -2.10 -6.66
CA GLN A 155 2.49 -0.92 -7.11
C GLN A 155 2.97 0.39 -6.46
N ASN A 156 3.73 0.29 -5.37
CA ASN A 156 4.26 1.42 -4.62
C ASN A 156 5.80 1.43 -4.62
N ILE A 157 6.38 0.97 -5.72
CA ILE A 157 7.81 1.07 -6.01
C ILE A 157 7.93 1.67 -7.41
N TYR A 158 8.92 2.51 -7.61
CA TYR A 158 9.18 3.25 -8.84
C TYR A 158 10.63 3.00 -9.25
N PHE A 159 10.90 3.07 -10.56
CA PHE A 159 12.26 3.29 -11.02
C PHE A 159 12.64 4.75 -10.76
N GLN A 160 13.91 5.01 -10.39
CA GLN A 160 14.39 6.38 -10.25
C GLN A 160 14.38 7.09 -11.60
N ASN A 161 14.79 6.41 -12.67
CA ASN A 161 14.82 6.96 -14.02
C ASN A 161 14.39 5.91 -15.05
N GLY A 162 13.55 6.30 -16.01
CA GLY A 162 13.10 5.39 -17.08
C GLY A 162 12.32 4.19 -16.55
N ASN A 163 12.64 2.99 -17.03
CA ASN A 163 11.93 1.74 -16.74
C ASN A 163 12.83 0.60 -16.22
N SER A 164 14.07 0.91 -15.85
CA SER A 164 15.04 -0.06 -15.34
C SER A 164 16.09 0.63 -14.48
N GLY A 165 16.84 -0.15 -13.69
CA GLY A 165 17.93 0.36 -12.85
C GLY A 165 17.49 0.55 -11.39
N ASP A 166 17.96 1.64 -10.78
CA ASP A 166 17.77 1.90 -9.35
C ASP A 166 16.31 2.13 -9.00
N LEU A 167 15.89 1.56 -7.87
CA LEU A 167 14.52 1.63 -7.38
C LEU A 167 14.35 2.73 -6.33
N MET A 168 13.11 3.17 -6.18
CA MET A 168 12.65 4.07 -5.13
C MET A 168 11.32 3.56 -4.59
N PHE A 169 11.22 3.41 -3.28
CA PHE A 169 9.99 3.07 -2.57
C PHE A 169 9.08 4.30 -2.50
N GLY A 170 7.78 4.09 -2.71
CA GLY A 170 6.78 5.15 -2.79
C GLY A 170 6.32 5.68 -1.42
N ASP A 171 5.18 6.38 -1.44
CA ASP A 171 4.61 7.02 -0.25
C ASP A 171 4.18 5.99 0.82
N CYS A 172 4.40 6.36 2.08
CA CYS A 172 4.00 5.59 3.26
C CYS A 172 3.38 6.45 4.38
N LEU A 173 3.09 7.73 4.08
CA LEU A 173 2.72 8.76 5.05
C LEU A 173 1.32 9.32 4.80
N ALA A 174 0.89 9.39 3.54
CA ALA A 174 -0.39 10.02 3.17
C ALA A 174 -1.62 9.15 3.46
N SER A 175 -1.44 7.87 3.81
CA SER A 175 -2.52 6.95 4.18
C SER A 175 -2.25 6.29 5.54
N PRO A 176 -3.28 5.79 6.25
CA PRO A 176 -3.06 4.99 7.43
C PRO A 176 -2.21 3.74 7.09
N PRO A 177 -1.31 3.31 7.98
CA PRO A 177 -0.34 2.26 7.67
C PRO A 177 -1.02 0.95 7.29
N GLY A 178 -0.55 0.31 6.22
CA GLY A 178 -1.06 -1.00 5.80
C GLY A 178 -2.35 -0.94 4.99
N THR A 179 -3.05 0.19 4.90
CA THR A 179 -4.35 0.28 4.18
C THR A 179 -4.27 -0.10 2.71
N GLY A 180 -3.18 0.27 2.04
CA GLY A 180 -2.92 -0.07 0.64
C GLY A 180 -2.19 -1.39 0.41
N GLN A 181 -1.89 -2.17 1.47
CA GLN A 181 -1.19 -3.44 1.32
C GLN A 181 -2.14 -4.56 0.88
N PRO A 182 -1.89 -5.21 -0.27
CA PRO A 182 -2.68 -6.37 -0.69
C PRO A 182 -2.40 -7.56 0.23
N ALA A 183 -3.32 -8.52 0.29
CA ALA A 183 -3.14 -9.72 1.11
C ALA A 183 -1.88 -10.49 0.72
N SER A 184 -1.40 -10.43 -0.54
CA SER A 184 -0.16 -11.06 -0.98
C SER A 184 1.09 -10.50 -0.28
N CYS A 185 1.15 -9.19 -0.03
CA CYS A 185 2.27 -8.48 0.61
C CYS A 185 2.06 -8.22 2.11
N GLU A 186 1.09 -8.87 2.74
CA GLU A 186 0.72 -8.65 4.15
C GLU A 186 0.79 -9.97 4.96
N THR A 187 1.12 -9.87 6.25
CA THR A 187 1.09 -11.03 7.18
C THR A 187 -0.34 -11.54 7.34
N VAL A 188 -0.53 -12.79 7.78
CA VAL A 188 -1.87 -13.37 7.96
C VAL A 188 -2.70 -12.53 8.94
N ASP A 189 -2.12 -12.16 10.08
CA ASP A 189 -2.81 -11.41 11.15
C ASP A 189 -3.27 -10.01 10.68
N ASN A 190 -2.42 -9.32 9.91
CA ASN A 190 -2.80 -8.02 9.35
C ASN A 190 -3.77 -8.18 8.17
N ALA A 191 -3.66 -9.25 7.38
CA ALA A 191 -4.52 -9.49 6.23
C ALA A 191 -5.96 -9.82 6.62
N ILE A 192 -6.17 -10.52 7.74
CA ILE A 192 -7.52 -10.76 8.32
C ILE A 192 -8.11 -9.51 8.99
N SER A 193 -7.25 -8.56 9.36
CA SER A 193 -7.68 -7.32 9.99
C SER A 193 -8.23 -6.36 8.95
N ASP A 194 -9.22 -5.57 9.38
CA ASP A 194 -9.75 -4.48 8.55
C ASP A 194 -8.59 -3.57 8.09
N PRO A 195 -8.47 -3.23 6.79
CA PRO A 195 -7.38 -2.43 6.27
C PRO A 195 -7.13 -1.13 7.01
N VAL A 196 -8.18 -0.44 7.50
CA VAL A 196 -8.03 0.80 8.27
C VAL A 196 -7.72 0.54 9.76
N GLY A 197 -7.93 -0.68 10.22
CA GLY A 197 -7.73 -1.13 11.61
C GLY A 197 -6.42 -1.88 11.88
N ARG A 198 -5.53 -2.05 10.89
CA ARG A 198 -4.24 -2.78 11.02
C ARG A 198 -3.25 -2.16 12.01
N GLY A 199 -3.52 -0.93 12.48
CA GLY A 199 -2.66 -0.20 13.40
C GLY A 199 -1.35 0.27 12.77
N VAL A 200 -0.38 0.65 13.60
CA VAL A 200 0.90 1.22 13.14
C VAL A 200 1.79 0.17 12.48
N GLY A 201 1.66 -1.09 12.90
CA GLY A 201 2.54 -2.19 12.50
C GLY A 201 3.99 -2.00 12.99
N SER A 202 4.87 -2.82 12.45
CA SER A 202 6.26 -2.97 12.87
C SER A 202 7.18 -3.18 11.67
N VAL A 203 8.48 -3.13 11.93
CA VAL A 203 9.53 -3.45 10.95
C VAL A 203 9.42 -4.90 10.46
N ALA A 204 8.90 -5.81 11.31
CA ALA A 204 8.72 -7.22 10.92
C ALA A 204 7.70 -7.35 9.78
N ASP A 205 6.65 -6.51 9.77
CA ASP A 205 5.68 -6.48 8.70
C ASP A 205 6.29 -5.98 7.38
N ASP A 206 7.23 -5.03 7.46
CA ASP A 206 7.96 -4.56 6.28
C ASP A 206 8.91 -5.62 5.74
N LEU A 207 9.60 -6.35 6.62
CA LEU A 207 10.46 -7.47 6.22
C LEU A 207 9.67 -8.57 5.51
N TYR A 208 8.45 -8.86 6.00
CA TYR A 208 7.53 -9.77 5.32
C TYR A 208 7.19 -9.27 3.92
N ALA A 209 6.81 -7.99 3.80
CA ALA A 209 6.43 -7.37 2.54
C ALA A 209 7.58 -7.32 1.52
N ILE A 210 8.82 -7.10 1.98
CA ILE A 210 10.03 -7.21 1.15
C ILE A 210 10.19 -8.64 0.63
N GLY A 211 10.05 -9.66 1.48
CA GLY A 211 10.14 -11.06 1.06
C GLY A 211 9.10 -11.44 0.02
N ALA A 212 7.83 -11.06 0.24
CA ALA A 212 6.75 -11.28 -0.70
C ALA A 212 7.01 -10.59 -2.05
N THR A 213 7.44 -9.33 -2.01
CA THR A 213 7.77 -8.56 -3.23
C THR A 213 8.98 -9.15 -3.95
N ALA A 214 9.99 -9.64 -3.22
CA ALA A 214 11.17 -10.28 -3.80
C ALA A 214 10.80 -11.54 -4.60
N ILE A 215 9.86 -12.35 -4.09
CA ILE A 215 9.36 -13.53 -4.82
C ILE A 215 8.68 -13.11 -6.11
N MET A 216 7.83 -12.08 -6.08
CA MET A 216 7.16 -11.59 -7.29
C MET A 216 8.13 -11.07 -8.35
N LEU A 217 9.18 -10.37 -7.92
CA LEU A 217 10.25 -9.88 -8.81
C LEU A 217 11.11 -11.01 -9.35
N PHE A 218 11.38 -12.04 -8.54
CA PHE A 218 12.11 -13.22 -9.02
C PHE A 218 11.30 -14.01 -10.06
N LEU A 219 9.98 -14.11 -9.88
CA LEU A 219 9.06 -14.81 -10.78
C LEU A 219 8.61 -13.96 -11.99
N GLY A 220 8.73 -12.64 -11.93
CA GLY A 220 8.19 -11.71 -12.94
C GLY A 220 6.66 -11.64 -12.99
N ARG A 221 5.97 -12.02 -11.90
CA ARG A 221 4.51 -11.99 -11.79
C ARG A 221 4.06 -12.08 -10.33
N ASP A 222 2.80 -11.71 -10.07
CA ASP A 222 2.13 -12.09 -8.82
C ASP A 222 1.49 -13.49 -8.98
N PRO A 223 1.99 -14.52 -8.29
CA PRO A 223 1.50 -15.89 -8.44
C PRO A 223 0.08 -16.10 -7.89
N VAL A 224 -0.43 -15.17 -7.08
CA VAL A 224 -1.78 -15.21 -6.52
C VAL A 224 -2.69 -14.11 -7.08
N ALA A 225 -2.31 -13.47 -8.19
CA ALA A 225 -3.08 -12.38 -8.81
C ALA A 225 -4.55 -12.72 -9.12
N ASN A 226 -4.86 -14.00 -9.33
CA ASN A 226 -6.21 -14.48 -9.67
C ASN A 226 -7.01 -14.94 -8.45
N LEU A 227 -6.46 -14.85 -7.24
CA LEU A 227 -7.12 -15.22 -6.00
C LEU A 227 -7.67 -13.99 -5.31
N SER A 228 -8.82 -14.15 -4.65
CA SER A 228 -9.31 -13.14 -3.70
C SER A 228 -8.45 -13.10 -2.44
N ASP A 229 -8.49 -11.97 -1.72
CA ASP A 229 -7.79 -11.81 -0.45
C ASP A 229 -8.13 -12.93 0.55
N GLU A 230 -9.41 -13.33 0.64
CA GLU A 230 -9.86 -14.43 1.50
C GLU A 230 -9.22 -15.77 1.11
N GLN A 231 -9.11 -16.07 -0.19
CA GLN A 231 -8.45 -17.28 -0.68
C GLN A 231 -6.95 -17.26 -0.38
N ILE A 232 -6.29 -16.10 -0.54
CA ILE A 232 -4.87 -15.93 -0.22
C ILE A 232 -4.65 -16.17 1.28
N ILE A 233 -5.46 -15.55 2.14
CA ILE A 233 -5.39 -15.71 3.59
C ILE A 233 -5.56 -17.17 3.99
N ASN A 234 -6.60 -17.84 3.48
CA ASN A 234 -6.86 -19.25 3.75
C ASN A 234 -5.70 -20.15 3.30
N ALA A 235 -5.10 -19.89 2.13
CA ALA A 235 -3.93 -20.62 1.66
C ALA A 235 -2.72 -20.40 2.58
N LYS A 236 -2.46 -19.15 2.99
CA LYS A 236 -1.37 -18.81 3.92
C LYS A 236 -1.52 -19.50 5.28
N ILE A 237 -2.73 -19.61 5.81
CA ILE A 237 -3.03 -20.30 7.08
C ILE A 237 -2.76 -21.81 6.95
N ASN A 238 -3.27 -22.43 5.90
CA ASN A 238 -3.22 -23.89 5.76
C ASN A 238 -1.86 -24.42 5.27
N MET A 239 -1.15 -23.63 4.45
CA MET A 239 0.03 -24.09 3.70
C MET A 239 1.30 -23.31 4.04
N GLY A 240 1.16 -22.22 4.80
CA GLY A 240 2.23 -21.27 5.04
C GLY A 240 2.35 -20.22 3.94
N SER A 241 2.90 -19.06 4.33
CA SER A 241 3.05 -17.90 3.45
C SER A 241 3.98 -18.17 2.27
N PHE A 242 5.14 -18.79 2.51
CA PHE A 242 6.12 -19.05 1.46
C PHE A 242 5.56 -20.01 0.40
N SER A 243 4.95 -21.13 0.80
CA SER A 243 4.36 -22.11 -0.13
C SER A 243 3.27 -21.49 -1.00
N THR A 244 2.45 -20.62 -0.41
CA THR A 244 1.39 -19.89 -1.13
C THR A 244 1.98 -18.91 -2.16
N LEU A 245 2.96 -18.11 -1.74
CA LEU A 245 3.52 -17.02 -2.55
C LEU A 245 4.60 -17.46 -3.53
N ALA A 246 5.25 -18.62 -3.35
CA ALA A 246 6.24 -19.15 -4.30
C ALA A 246 5.60 -19.91 -5.47
N GLY A 247 4.25 -19.89 -5.58
CA GLY A 247 3.52 -20.61 -6.62
C GLY A 247 3.40 -22.09 -6.30
N GLY A 248 2.70 -22.48 -5.25
CA GLY A 248 2.34 -23.89 -4.97
C GLY A 248 1.35 -24.49 -6.00
N GLU A 249 1.70 -24.43 -7.29
CA GLU A 249 0.81 -24.52 -8.46
C GLU A 249 0.02 -25.82 -8.57
N ASN A 250 0.45 -26.87 -7.85
CA ASN A 250 -0.18 -28.18 -7.91
C ASN A 250 -1.42 -28.32 -7.02
N TRP A 251 -1.65 -27.46 -6.02
CA TRP A 251 -2.73 -27.68 -5.05
C TRP A 251 -3.92 -26.72 -5.17
N LEU A 252 -3.72 -25.48 -5.63
CA LEU A 252 -4.83 -24.52 -5.84
C LEU A 252 -5.80 -24.97 -6.93
N ARG A 253 -5.33 -25.72 -7.94
CA ARG A 253 -6.20 -26.39 -8.94
C ARG A 253 -6.99 -27.57 -8.37
N ALA A 254 -6.54 -28.14 -7.26
CA ALA A 254 -7.15 -29.31 -6.60
C ALA A 254 -8.18 -28.92 -5.52
N TRP A 255 -8.55 -27.64 -5.39
CA TRP A 255 -9.56 -27.18 -4.43
C TRP A 255 -10.83 -26.63 -5.12
N PRO A 256 -11.70 -27.47 -5.73
CA PRO A 256 -12.84 -26.96 -6.49
C PRO A 256 -14.07 -26.58 -5.66
N ASN A 257 -14.13 -26.80 -4.33
CA ASN A 257 -15.38 -26.57 -3.58
C ASN A 257 -15.15 -26.12 -2.13
N CYS A 258 -15.00 -24.81 -1.88
CA CYS A 258 -15.03 -24.26 -0.52
C CYS A 258 -16.39 -24.50 0.19
N SER A 259 -17.49 -24.62 -0.56
CA SER A 259 -18.82 -24.85 0.00
C SER A 259 -18.98 -26.22 0.67
N ALA A 260 -18.30 -27.26 0.16
CA ALA A 260 -18.42 -28.62 0.69
C ALA A 260 -17.60 -28.84 1.99
N ALA A 261 -16.46 -28.16 2.12
CA ALA A 261 -15.58 -28.28 3.30
C ALA A 261 -16.19 -27.63 4.55
N CYS A 262 -16.93 -26.52 4.41
CA CYS A 262 -17.65 -25.89 5.52
C CYS A 262 -18.84 -26.70 6.04
N SER A 263 -19.44 -27.57 5.22
CA SER A 263 -20.53 -28.46 5.64
C SER A 263 -20.06 -29.73 6.36
N ALA A 264 -18.79 -30.10 6.24
CA ALA A 264 -18.27 -31.36 6.79
C ALA A 264 -17.82 -31.28 8.27
N THR A 265 -17.79 -30.09 8.87
CA THR A 265 -17.39 -29.89 10.28
C THR A 265 -18.55 -29.75 11.26
N ARG A 266 -19.82 -29.86 10.82
CA ARG A 266 -20.96 -30.04 11.73
C ARG A 266 -21.30 -31.52 11.90
N SER A 267 -20.47 -32.26 12.63
CA SER A 267 -20.93 -33.51 13.25
C SER A 267 -21.94 -33.17 14.36
N PRO A 268 -23.10 -33.86 14.43
CA PRO A 268 -24.07 -33.62 15.50
C PRO A 268 -23.50 -34.16 16.81
N ILE A 269 -23.47 -33.32 17.84
CA ILE A 269 -23.34 -33.77 19.22
C ILE A 269 -24.63 -34.55 19.54
N ALA A 270 -24.59 -35.88 19.45
CA ALA A 270 -25.69 -36.75 19.82
C ALA A 270 -25.21 -37.89 20.74
N GLY A 271 -25.46 -37.69 22.04
CA GLY A 271 -25.82 -38.68 23.06
C GLY A 271 -25.04 -40.00 23.14
N ARG A 272 -24.11 -40.11 24.09
CA ARG A 272 -23.80 -41.41 24.72
C ARG A 272 -24.96 -41.81 25.63
N SER A 273 -25.80 -42.74 25.20
CA SER A 273 -26.71 -43.47 26.07
C SER A 273 -25.96 -44.60 26.79
N SER A 274 -25.79 -44.48 28.10
CA SER A 274 -25.34 -45.57 28.96
C SER A 274 -26.49 -46.55 29.22
N SER A 275 -26.48 -47.72 28.59
CA SER A 275 -27.37 -48.82 28.93
C SER A 275 -26.87 -49.53 30.19
N SER A 276 -27.65 -49.44 31.26
CA SER A 276 -27.52 -50.24 32.48
C SER A 276 -27.77 -51.72 32.19
N LYS A 277 -26.86 -52.60 32.62
CA LYS A 277 -27.14 -54.03 32.83
C LYS A 277 -27.76 -54.19 34.22
N ALA A 278 -28.95 -54.77 34.29
CA ALA A 278 -29.47 -55.46 35.47
C ALA A 278 -30.58 -56.43 35.04
N GLY A 279 -30.49 -57.68 35.50
CA GLY A 279 -31.60 -58.65 35.53
C GLY A 279 -31.91 -59.35 34.23
#